data_AF-A0A7X7QNA5-F1
#
_entry.id   AF-A0A7X7QNA5-F1
#
_cell.length_a   1.000
_cell.length_b   1.000
_cell.length_c   1.000
_cell.angle_alpha   90.00
_cell.angle_beta   90.00
_cell.angle_gamma   90.00
#
_symmetry.space_group_name_H-M   'P 1'
#
loop_
_entity.id
_entity.type
_entity.pdbx_description
1 polymer ?
#
loop_
_entity_poly.entity_id
_entity_poly.type
_entity_poly.pdbx_seq_one_letter_code
_entity_poly.pdbx_strand_id
1 'polypeptide(L)' 'PEFLDVQISDGVVEVRCSPVREIQFMCRGASGRSVYAEGGAELTSARWEYAKAAGYLRVQIADAQGRRAWTHPVVLG' A
#
# COMPACT_ATOMS: atom_id res chain seq x y z
N PRO A 1 -7.81 10.88 -0.03
CA PRO A 1 -6.58 10.25 0.47
C PRO A 1 -5.33 10.74 -0.28
N GLU A 2 -4.20 10.86 0.42
CA GLU A 2 -2.95 11.40 -0.10
C GLU A 2 -1.76 10.56 0.40
N PHE A 3 -0.80 10.31 -0.48
CA PHE A 3 0.50 9.74 -0.09
C PHE A 3 1.42 10.85 0.42
N LEU A 4 1.92 10.68 1.63
CA LEU A 4 2.91 11.59 2.22
C LEU A 4 4.33 11.09 1.98
N ASP A 5 4.52 9.77 2.02
CA ASP A 5 5.79 9.13 1.68
C ASP A 5 5.56 7.67 1.23
N VAL A 6 6.35 7.20 0.28
CA VAL A 6 6.38 5.80 -0.15
C VAL A 6 7.82 5.41 -0.40
N GLN A 7 8.35 4.49 0.40
CA GLN A 7 9.71 4.00 0.32
C GLN A 7 9.70 2.52 -0.03
N ILE A 8 10.53 2.12 -0.99
CA ILE A 8 10.69 0.73 -1.44
C ILE A 8 12.17 0.41 -1.41
N SER A 9 12.57 -0.53 -0.57
CA SER A 9 13.97 -0.92 -0.37
C SER A 9 14.07 -2.33 0.17
N ASP A 10 15.03 -3.12 -0.31
CA ASP A 10 15.42 -4.41 0.27
C ASP A 10 14.27 -5.39 0.56
N GLY A 11 13.29 -5.48 -0.36
CA GLY A 11 12.15 -6.39 -0.21
C GLY A 11 11.05 -5.88 0.72
N VAL A 12 11.11 -4.59 1.10
CA VAL A 12 10.17 -3.95 1.99
C VAL A 12 9.58 -2.71 1.34
N VAL A 13 8.28 -2.52 1.54
CA VAL A 13 7.60 -1.25 1.26
C VAL A 13 7.07 -0.63 2.54
N GLU A 14 7.30 0.66 2.68
CA GLU A 14 6.76 1.50 3.75
C GLU A 14 5.96 2.65 3.15
N VAL A 15 4.76 2.86 3.68
CA VAL A 15 3.82 3.88 3.22
C VAL A 15 3.44 4.76 4.40
N ARG A 16 3.49 6.08 4.20
CA ARG A 16 2.83 7.08 5.06
C ARG A 16 1.81 7.85 4.23
N CYS A 17 0.64 8.08 4.79
CA CYS A 17 -0.48 8.70 4.08
C CYS A 17 -1.38 9.50 5.03
N SER A 18 -2.26 10.32 4.45
CA SER A 18 -3.42 10.87 5.18
C SER A 18 -4.26 9.74 5.79
N PRO A 19 -5.08 9.97 6.82
CA PRO A 19 -5.95 8.93 7.37
C PRO A 19 -6.79 8.21 6.31
N VAL A 20 -6.68 6.87 6.28
CA VAL A 20 -7.36 5.99 5.33
C VAL A 20 -7.96 4.77 6.03
N ARG A 21 -8.91 4.10 5.40
CA ARG A 21 -9.48 2.84 5.90
C ARG A 21 -8.84 1.59 5.31
N GLU A 22 -8.15 1.75 4.19
CA GLU A 22 -7.55 0.64 3.46
C GLU A 22 -6.24 1.06 2.80
N ILE A 23 -5.22 0.20 2.90
CA ILE A 23 -3.96 0.27 2.16
C ILE A 23 -3.77 -1.07 1.45
N GLN A 24 -3.74 -1.07 0.11
CA GLN A 24 -3.55 -2.27 -0.71
C GLN A 24 -2.20 -2.23 -1.41
N PHE A 25 -1.41 -3.28 -1.22
CA PHE A 25 -0.17 -3.58 -1.94
C PHE A 25 -0.48 -4.58 -3.05
N MET A 26 -0.44 -4.13 -4.29
CA MET A 26 -0.73 -4.94 -5.47
C MET A 26 0.57 -5.39 -6.14
N CYS A 27 0.66 -6.69 -6.40
CA CYS A 27 1.80 -7.34 -7.04
C CYS A 27 1.34 -8.23 -8.20
N ARG A 28 2.28 -8.90 -8.86
CA ARG A 28 1.96 -9.89 -9.89
C ARG A 28 1.15 -11.06 -9.29
N GLY A 29 -0.02 -11.32 -9.87
CA GLY A 29 -0.91 -12.39 -9.42
C GLY A 29 -1.45 -12.15 -8.00
N ALA A 30 -1.71 -13.23 -7.27
CA ALA A 30 -2.28 -13.18 -5.91
C ALA A 30 -1.24 -12.92 -4.80
N SER A 31 -0.08 -12.33 -5.13
CA SER A 31 1.03 -12.14 -4.17
C SER A 31 0.97 -10.82 -3.39
N GLY A 32 -0.08 -10.02 -3.59
CA GLY A 32 -0.28 -8.75 -2.88
C GLY A 32 -0.78 -8.91 -1.44
N ARG A 33 -1.04 -7.77 -0.79
CA ARG A 33 -1.58 -7.70 0.57
C ARG A 33 -2.52 -6.52 0.72
N SER A 34 -3.59 -6.70 1.47
CA SER A 34 -4.46 -5.59 1.90
C SER A 34 -4.40 -5.42 3.41
N VAL A 35 -4.39 -4.18 3.88
CA VAL A 35 -4.45 -3.78 5.28
C VAL A 35 -5.70 -2.92 5.46
N TYR A 36 -6.55 -3.31 6.40
CA TYR A 36 -7.82 -2.65 6.70
C TYR A 36 -7.78 -2.07 8.11
N ALA A 37 -8.35 -0.87 8.28
CA ALA A 37 -8.58 -0.32 9.60
C ALA A 37 -9.71 -1.09 10.31
N GLU A 38 -9.50 -1.48 11.56
CA GLU A 38 -10.49 -2.19 12.36
C GLU A 38 -11.39 -1.22 13.14
N GLY A 39 -12.66 -1.59 13.35
CA GLY A 39 -13.53 -0.90 14.31
C GLY A 39 -13.80 0.58 14.05
N GLY A 40 -13.66 1.06 12.81
CA GLY A 40 -13.83 2.48 12.47
C GLY A 40 -12.60 3.35 12.73
N ALA A 41 -11.46 2.74 13.11
CA ALA A 41 -10.17 3.41 13.17
C ALA A 41 -9.69 3.86 11.78
N GLU A 42 -8.53 4.51 11.75
CA GLU A 42 -7.86 4.96 10.53
C GLU A 42 -6.41 4.48 10.52
N LEU A 43 -5.91 4.18 9.33
CA LEU A 43 -4.51 3.89 9.05
C LEU A 43 -3.86 5.17 8.54
N THR A 44 -2.69 5.50 9.07
CA THR A 44 -1.83 6.56 8.53
C THR A 44 -0.54 6.00 7.94
N SER A 45 -0.29 4.70 8.11
CA SER A 45 0.88 4.03 7.59
C SER A 45 0.68 2.52 7.48
N ALA A 46 1.45 1.89 6.60
CA ALA A 46 1.62 0.43 6.58
C ALA A 46 3.03 0.06 6.12
N ARG A 47 3.52 -1.06 6.63
CA ARG A 47 4.78 -1.70 6.22
C ARG A 47 4.48 -3.13 5.78
N TRP A 48 5.10 -3.55 4.69
CA TRP A 48 4.98 -4.93 4.22
C TRP A 48 6.27 -5.43 3.58
N GLU A 49 6.65 -6.66 3.93
CA GLU A 49 7.74 -7.40 3.33
C GLU A 49 7.18 -8.25 2.18
N TYR A 50 7.66 -7.99 0.97
CA TYR A 50 7.21 -8.67 -0.25
C TYR A 50 8.25 -9.67 -0.73
N ALA A 51 7.78 -10.75 -1.36
CA ALA A 51 8.67 -11.72 -1.98
C ALA A 51 9.36 -11.12 -3.23
N LYS A 52 10.60 -11.50 -3.51
CA LYS A 52 11.31 -11.09 -4.74
C LYS A 52 10.53 -11.42 -6.02
N ALA A 53 9.73 -12.50 -5.99
CA ALA A 53 8.88 -12.90 -7.11
C ALA A 53 7.64 -12.01 -7.33
N ALA A 54 7.45 -10.95 -6.54
CA ALA A 54 6.32 -10.03 -6.65
C ALA A 54 6.25 -9.31 -8.02
N GLY A 55 7.38 -9.16 -8.71
CA GLY A 55 7.50 -8.67 -10.10
C GLY A 55 7.25 -7.17 -10.27
N TYR A 56 6.17 -6.63 -9.70
CA TYR A 56 5.96 -5.20 -9.56
C TYR A 56 5.25 -4.92 -8.24
N LEU A 57 5.27 -3.66 -7.81
CA LEU A 57 4.52 -3.17 -6.68
C LEU A 57 3.75 -1.90 -7.05
N ARG A 58 2.48 -1.86 -6.68
CA ARG A 58 1.65 -0.65 -6.69
C ARG A 58 0.92 -0.55 -5.37
N VAL A 59 0.86 0.65 -4.81
CA VAL A 59 0.09 0.91 -3.59
C VAL A 59 -1.18 1.67 -3.96
N GLN A 60 -2.32 1.23 -3.43
CA GLN A 60 -3.57 1.97 -3.44
C GLN A 60 -3.99 2.27 -2.00
N ILE A 61 -4.53 3.47 -1.77
CA ILE A 61 -5.09 3.87 -0.49
C ILE A 61 -6.53 4.37 -0.69
N ALA A 62 -7.41 4.07 0.26
CA ALA A 62 -8.81 4.49 0.22
C ALA A 62 -9.27 5.08 1.56
N ASP A 63 -9.83 6.29 1.54
CA ASP A 63 -10.32 6.94 2.77
C ASP A 63 -11.74 6.52 3.16
N ALA A 64 -12.21 7.00 4.31
CA ALA A 64 -13.54 6.69 4.83
C ALA A 64 -14.70 7.12 3.93
N GLN A 65 -14.46 8.05 3.00
CA GLN A 65 -15.44 8.54 2.02
C GLN A 65 -15.38 7.75 0.71
N GLY A 66 -14.54 6.72 0.63
CA GLY A 66 -14.38 5.88 -0.56
C GLY A 66 -13.52 6.50 -1.68
N ARG A 67 -12.92 7.68 -1.44
CA ARG A 67 -11.99 8.29 -2.40
C ARG A 67 -10.70 7.47 -2.42
N ARG A 68 -10.05 7.37 -3.59
CA ARG A 68 -8.88 6.53 -3.81
C ARG A 68 -7.71 7.30 -4.40
N ALA A 69 -6.50 6.93 -4.01
CA ALA A 69 -5.25 7.36 -4.65
C ALA A 69 -4.35 6.14 -4.86
N TRP A 70 -3.45 6.19 -5.83
CA TRP A 70 -2.52 5.10 -6.11
C TRP A 70 -1.17 5.60 -6.60
N THR A 71 -0.12 4.81 -6.38
CA THR A 71 1.19 5.03 -6.98
C THR A 71 1.22 4.50 -8.42
N HIS A 72 2.20 4.97 -9.21
CA HIS A 72 2.58 4.24 -10.42
C HIS A 72 3.19 2.89 -10.03
N PRO A 73 3.04 1.84 -10.87
CA PRO A 73 3.71 0.57 -10.65
C PRO A 73 5.23 0.75 -10.66
N VAL A 74 5.92 0.13 -9.71
CA VAL A 74 7.37 0.03 -9.66
C VAL A 74 7.76 -1.41 -9.95
N VAL A 75 8.59 -1.64 -10.95
CA VAL A 75 9.10 -2.98 -11.27
C VAL A 75 10.11 -3.38 -10.20
N LEU A 76 9.94 -4.60 -9.67
CA LEU A 76 10.82 -5.17 -8.65
C LEU A 76 11.81 -6.12 -9.34
N GLY A 77 13.11 -5.90 -9.13
CA GLY A 77 14.21 -6.69 -9.71
C GLY A 77 14.58 -7.92 -8.90
#